data_AF-A0A2V6B741-F1
#
_entry.id   AF-A0A2V6B741-F1
#
_cell.length_a   1.000
_cell.length_b   1.000
_cell.length_c   1.000
_cell.angle_alpha   90.00
_cell.angle_beta   90.00
_cell.angle_gamma   90.00
#
_symmetry.space_group_name_H-M   'P 1'
#
loop_
_entity.id
_entity.type
_entity.pdbx_description
1 polymer ?
#
loop_
_entity_poly.entity_id
_entity_poly.type
_entity_poly.pdbx_seq_one_letter_code
_entity_poly.pdbx_strand_id
1 'polypeptide(L)'
;MKFLLGLALLALAVPRAHGQSLEIVSPTRASTFAHGDAIFHQIERDHSTNEMLARVTFSNYPYAGDGEPRRDETFDFVFPGLHFEAARNEFVARNRHQVRIPIAGLHLNFPYSGYKLEPNAKILLVKRSGHVTAVLNGTTQPRGGGRWVQIDDNWSLQNLLALGFEKLTR
;
A
#
# COMPACT_ATOMS: atom_id res chain seq x y z
N MET A 1 -23.46 53.54 -22.37
CA MET A 1 -22.75 53.01 -21.17
C MET A 1 -23.72 52.06 -20.47
N LYS A 2 -23.77 50.77 -20.87
CA LYS A 2 -23.13 49.59 -20.24
C LYS A 2 -23.45 49.41 -18.75
N PHE A 3 -24.35 48.48 -18.40
CA PHE A 3 -24.33 47.63 -17.18
C PHE A 3 -25.27 46.42 -17.45
N LEU A 4 -24.73 45.31 -17.98
CA LEU A 4 -24.22 44.11 -17.29
C LEU A 4 -25.33 43.07 -17.02
N LEU A 5 -25.44 42.10 -17.94
CA LEU A 5 -26.16 40.83 -17.77
C LEU A 5 -25.54 40.05 -16.60
N GLY A 6 -26.35 39.66 -15.62
CA GLY A 6 -25.97 38.73 -14.58
C GLY A 6 -25.96 37.30 -15.11
N LEU A 7 -24.77 36.70 -15.22
CA LEU A 7 -24.59 35.29 -15.55
C LEU A 7 -24.72 34.47 -14.25
N ALA A 8 -25.83 33.75 -14.10
CA ALA A 8 -26.00 32.80 -13.00
C ALA A 8 -25.12 31.56 -13.25
N LEU A 9 -23.96 31.50 -12.60
CA LEU A 9 -23.19 30.25 -12.51
C LEU A 9 -23.95 29.26 -11.63
N LEU A 10 -24.59 28.28 -12.25
CA LEU A 10 -24.98 27.04 -11.60
C LEU A 10 -23.72 26.34 -11.09
N ALA A 11 -23.44 26.50 -9.80
CA ALA A 11 -22.49 25.66 -9.09
C ALA A 11 -23.01 24.22 -9.14
N LEU A 12 -22.52 23.43 -10.09
CA LEU A 12 -22.56 21.98 -10.01
C LEU A 12 -21.74 21.61 -8.77
N ALA A 13 -22.41 21.52 -7.63
CA ALA A 13 -21.92 20.80 -6.47
C ALA A 13 -21.83 19.33 -6.90
N VAL A 14 -20.70 18.96 -7.52
CA VAL A 14 -20.34 17.55 -7.65
C VAL A 14 -20.28 17.05 -6.22
N PRO A 15 -21.11 16.09 -5.80
CA PRO A 15 -20.94 15.50 -4.49
C PRO A 15 -19.54 14.89 -4.50
N ARG A 16 -18.60 15.53 -3.79
CA ARG A 16 -17.44 14.82 -3.27
C ARG A 16 -18.03 13.82 -2.28
N ALA A 17 -18.44 12.67 -2.81
CA ALA A 17 -18.56 11.46 -2.03
C ALA A 17 -17.20 11.35 -1.33
N HIS A 18 -17.17 11.71 -0.06
CA HIS A 18 -16.01 11.50 0.78
C HIS A 18 -15.86 9.99 0.80
N GLY A 19 -15.00 9.48 -0.08
CA GLY A 19 -14.84 8.06 -0.32
C GLY A 19 -14.58 7.41 1.02
N GLN A 20 -15.53 6.61 1.48
CA GLN A 20 -15.45 5.98 2.79
C GLN A 20 -14.21 5.08 2.78
N SER A 21 -13.17 5.52 3.47
CA SER A 21 -11.88 4.84 3.54
C SER A 21 -11.77 4.07 4.84
N LEU A 22 -10.95 3.02 4.82
CA LEU A 22 -10.49 2.35 6.01
C LEU A 22 -8.96 2.26 5.98
N GLU A 23 -8.39 2.20 7.17
CA GLU A 23 -6.97 1.99 7.39
C GLU A 23 -6.83 0.86 8.41
N ILE A 24 -6.05 -0.16 8.10
CA ILE A 24 -5.70 -1.25 9.00
C ILE A 24 -4.18 -1.30 9.09
N VAL A 25 -3.66 -1.04 10.28
CA VAL A 25 -2.24 -1.18 10.60
C VAL A 25 -1.98 -2.62 11.02
N SER A 26 -1.02 -3.28 10.39
CA SER A 26 -0.58 -4.61 10.80
C SER A 26 -0.04 -4.55 12.24
N PRO A 27 -0.48 -5.43 13.15
CA PRO A 27 0.11 -5.52 14.49
C PRO A 27 1.52 -6.10 14.44
N THR A 28 1.86 -6.87 13.40
CA THR A 28 3.20 -7.40 13.17
C THR A 28 4.16 -6.25 12.86
N ARG A 29 5.23 -6.16 13.65
CA ARG A 29 6.36 -5.28 13.40
C ARG A 29 7.52 -6.14 12.91
N ALA A 30 8.08 -5.76 11.77
CA ALA A 30 9.30 -6.36 11.25
C ALA A 30 10.48 -5.42 11.51
N SER A 31 11.65 -6.00 11.71
CA SER A 31 12.92 -5.28 11.76
C SER A 31 13.82 -5.88 10.70
N THR A 32 14.28 -5.03 9.79
CA THR A 32 15.15 -5.38 8.68
C THR A 32 16.25 -4.32 8.53
N PHE A 33 17.00 -4.37 7.44
CA PHE A 33 18.07 -3.43 7.13
C PHE A 33 17.56 -1.98 7.06
N ALA A 34 18.29 -1.04 7.66
CA ALA A 34 17.95 0.39 7.59
C ALA A 34 17.85 0.89 6.14
N HIS A 35 18.68 0.36 5.25
CA HIS A 35 18.74 0.74 3.84
C HIS A 35 18.18 -0.32 2.88
N GLY A 36 17.59 -1.41 3.38
CA GLY A 36 17.06 -2.45 2.50
C GLY A 36 15.75 -2.05 1.84
N ASP A 37 15.49 -2.59 0.66
CA ASP A 37 14.28 -2.34 -0.13
C ASP A 37 13.44 -3.61 -0.29
N ALA A 38 12.12 -3.44 -0.41
CA ALA A 38 11.22 -4.53 -0.74
C ALA A 38 11.44 -4.97 -2.20
N ILE A 39 12.04 -6.14 -2.38
CA ILE A 39 12.34 -6.71 -3.70
C ILE A 39 11.23 -7.65 -4.20
N PHE A 40 10.37 -8.11 -3.30
CA PHE A 40 9.26 -9.00 -3.61
C PHE A 40 8.11 -8.79 -2.63
N HIS A 41 6.88 -8.91 -3.12
CA HIS A 41 5.68 -8.84 -2.30
C HIS A 41 4.55 -9.68 -2.91
N GLN A 42 3.78 -10.35 -2.06
CA GLN A 42 2.59 -11.09 -2.48
C GLN A 42 1.53 -11.11 -1.39
N ILE A 43 0.28 -11.38 -1.80
CA ILE A 43 -0.82 -11.65 -0.87
C ILE A 43 -1.00 -13.16 -0.80
N GLU A 44 -1.09 -13.66 0.42
CA GLU A 44 -1.42 -15.04 0.72
C GLU A 44 -2.64 -15.12 1.63
N ARG A 45 -3.25 -16.31 1.65
CA ARG A 45 -4.27 -16.67 2.62
C ARG A 45 -3.66 -17.67 3.58
N ASP A 46 -3.74 -17.39 4.88
CA ASP A 46 -3.60 -18.44 5.86
C ASP A 46 -4.84 -19.35 5.76
N HIS A 47 -4.66 -20.60 5.35
CA HIS A 47 -5.77 -21.53 5.16
C HIS A 47 -6.38 -22.02 6.47
N SER A 48 -5.67 -21.90 7.59
CA SER A 48 -6.14 -22.29 8.92
C SER A 48 -7.00 -21.19 9.56
N THR A 49 -6.58 -19.92 9.43
CA THR A 49 -7.27 -18.78 10.07
C THR A 49 -8.14 -17.97 9.11
N ASN A 50 -7.97 -18.16 7.79
CA ASN A 50 -8.55 -17.32 6.75
C ASN A 50 -8.12 -15.86 6.82
N GLU A 51 -6.97 -15.60 7.42
CA GLU A 51 -6.38 -14.26 7.45
C GLU A 51 -5.66 -13.95 6.15
N MET A 52 -5.66 -12.66 5.79
CA MET A 52 -4.85 -12.14 4.70
C MET A 52 -3.45 -11.88 5.22
N LEU A 53 -2.46 -12.47 4.55
CA LEU A 53 -1.05 -12.20 4.80
C LEU A 53 -0.48 -11.38 3.64
N ALA A 54 0.21 -10.29 3.97
CA ALA A 54 1.16 -9.67 3.05
C ALA A 54 2.55 -10.20 3.34
N ARG A 55 3.04 -11.07 2.45
CA ARG A 55 4.40 -11.58 2.50
C ARG A 55 5.31 -10.65 1.71
N VAL A 56 6.34 -10.11 2.36
CA VAL A 56 7.26 -9.14 1.75
C VAL A 56 8.69 -9.57 2.02
N THR A 57 9.53 -9.57 0.98
CA THR A 57 10.96 -9.83 1.09
C THR A 57 11.73 -8.53 0.92
N PHE A 58 12.53 -8.19 1.91
CA PHE A 58 13.48 -7.08 1.89
C PHE A 58 14.88 -7.60 1.57
N SER A 59 15.66 -6.80 0.85
CA SER A 59 17.06 -7.10 0.58
C SER A 59 17.95 -5.93 0.96
N ASN A 60 19.14 -6.20 1.48
CA ASN A 60 20.16 -5.17 1.68
C ASN A 60 20.88 -4.74 0.39
N TYR A 61 20.53 -5.30 -0.78
CA TYR A 61 21.01 -4.80 -2.08
C TYR A 61 20.46 -3.39 -2.38
N PRO A 62 21.23 -2.45 -2.96
CA PRO A 62 22.59 -2.59 -3.50
C PRO A 62 23.73 -2.36 -2.51
N TYR A 63 23.46 -2.24 -1.22
CA TYR A 63 24.50 -1.96 -0.19
C TYR A 63 25.32 -3.19 0.20
N ALA A 64 24.99 -4.35 -0.37
CA ALA A 64 25.78 -5.57 -0.22
C ALA A 64 27.17 -5.42 -0.86
N GLY A 65 28.20 -5.94 -0.20
CA GLY A 65 29.59 -5.95 -0.66
C GLY A 65 30.43 -6.97 0.10
N ASP A 66 31.75 -6.96 -0.08
CA ASP A 66 32.65 -7.99 0.47
C ASP A 66 32.60 -8.10 2.01
N GLY A 67 32.34 -6.99 2.70
CA GLY A 67 32.19 -6.94 4.16
C GLY A 67 30.77 -7.22 4.68
N GLU A 68 29.75 -7.15 3.82
CA GLU A 68 28.37 -7.47 4.16
C GLU A 68 27.68 -8.14 2.95
N PRO A 69 27.61 -9.48 2.91
CA PRO A 69 27.02 -10.18 1.77
C PRO A 69 25.52 -9.87 1.65
N ARG A 70 24.98 -10.10 0.46
CA ARG A 70 23.55 -9.94 0.21
C ARG A 70 22.75 -10.86 1.15
N ARG A 71 21.75 -10.28 1.78
CA ARG A 71 20.78 -10.98 2.63
C ARG A 71 19.38 -10.53 2.26
N ASP A 72 18.52 -11.53 2.11
CA ASP A 72 17.11 -11.34 1.82
C ASP A 72 16.31 -11.85 3.03
N GLU A 73 15.42 -11.02 3.55
CA GLU A 73 14.62 -11.29 4.75
C GLU A 73 13.13 -11.19 4.41
N THR A 74 12.38 -12.25 4.67
CA THR A 74 10.94 -12.31 4.38
C THR A 74 10.12 -12.18 5.65
N PHE A 75 9.10 -11.33 5.62
CA PHE A 75 8.18 -11.08 6.72
C PHE A 75 6.73 -11.17 6.26
N ASP A 76 5.87 -11.70 7.14
CA ASP A 76 4.44 -11.78 6.93
C ASP A 76 3.72 -10.74 7.81
N PHE A 77 2.94 -9.88 7.17
CA PHE A 77 2.11 -8.88 7.85
C PHE A 77 0.65 -9.30 7.79
N VAL A 78 0.00 -9.36 8.95
CA VAL A 78 -1.41 -9.74 9.09
C VAL A 78 -2.26 -8.48 9.13
N PHE A 79 -3.44 -8.50 8.51
CA PHE A 79 -4.40 -7.39 8.57
C PHE A 79 -5.69 -7.82 9.29
N PRO A 80 -5.83 -7.53 10.59
CA PRO A 80 -7.00 -7.93 11.35
C PRO A 80 -8.26 -7.19 10.89
N GLY A 81 -9.42 -7.83 11.09
CA GLY A 81 -10.73 -7.24 10.73
C GLY A 81 -11.12 -7.40 9.25
N LEU A 82 -10.27 -8.04 8.45
CA LEU A 82 -10.66 -8.53 7.12
C LEU A 82 -11.48 -9.82 7.25
N HIS A 83 -12.43 -9.99 6.34
CA HIS A 83 -13.22 -11.21 6.21
C HIS A 83 -12.93 -11.88 4.88
N PHE A 84 -12.70 -13.18 4.91
CA PHE A 84 -12.56 -13.98 3.70
C PHE A 84 -13.93 -14.48 3.22
N GLU A 85 -14.33 -14.06 2.03
CA GLU A 85 -15.57 -14.45 1.37
C GLU A 85 -15.30 -15.64 0.42
N ALA A 86 -15.54 -16.85 0.92
CA ALA A 86 -15.23 -18.10 0.20
C ALA A 86 -15.96 -18.23 -1.14
N ALA A 87 -17.18 -17.71 -1.25
CA ALA A 87 -17.96 -17.75 -2.50
C ALA A 87 -17.27 -17.03 -3.67
N ARG A 88 -16.43 -16.03 -3.36
CA ARG A 88 -15.72 -15.22 -4.35
C ARG A 88 -14.20 -15.40 -4.32
N ASN A 89 -13.69 -16.16 -3.34
CA ASN A 89 -12.26 -16.21 -3.01
C ASN A 89 -11.65 -14.79 -2.89
N GLU A 90 -12.31 -13.95 -2.09
CA GLU A 90 -11.92 -12.55 -1.90
C GLU A 90 -11.77 -12.22 -0.42
N PHE A 91 -10.80 -11.37 -0.10
CA PHE A 91 -10.71 -10.66 1.16
C PHE A 91 -11.46 -9.34 1.07
N VAL A 92 -12.27 -9.09 2.09
CA VAL A 92 -13.20 -7.97 2.13
C VAL A 92 -13.09 -7.28 3.47
N ALA A 93 -13.12 -5.96 3.43
CA ALA A 93 -13.32 -5.14 4.62
C ALA A 93 -14.72 -4.52 4.60
N ARG A 94 -15.21 -4.17 5.78
CA ARG A 94 -16.40 -3.34 5.94
C ARG A 94 -16.03 -2.07 6.66
N ASN A 95 -16.49 -0.93 6.13
CA ASN A 95 -16.32 0.34 6.81
C ASN A 95 -17.36 0.52 7.94
N ARG A 96 -17.33 1.67 8.61
CA ARG A 96 -18.28 2.02 9.69
C ARG A 96 -19.75 1.96 9.28
N HIS A 97 -20.03 2.14 7.98
CA HIS A 97 -21.38 2.08 7.41
C HIS A 97 -21.73 0.69 6.86
N GLN A 98 -20.94 -0.34 7.18
CA GLN A 98 -21.10 -1.71 6.69
C GLN A 98 -21.00 -1.86 5.17
N VAL A 99 -20.46 -0.86 4.47
CA VAL A 99 -20.26 -0.95 3.03
C VAL A 99 -19.08 -1.87 2.75
N ARG A 100 -19.31 -2.82 1.84
CA ARG A 100 -18.33 -3.79 1.36
C ARG A 100 -17.23 -3.08 0.58
N ILE A 101 -15.97 -3.32 0.97
CA ILE A 101 -14.78 -2.85 0.26
C ILE A 101 -13.95 -4.09 -0.12
N PRO A 102 -13.87 -4.44 -1.42
CA PRO A 102 -12.99 -5.51 -1.88
C PRO A 102 -11.53 -5.12 -1.61
N ILE A 103 -10.76 -6.02 -0.99
CA ILE A 103 -9.36 -5.78 -0.63
C ILE A 103 -8.42 -6.56 -1.53
N ALA A 104 -8.63 -7.87 -1.65
CA ALA A 104 -7.84 -8.72 -2.51
C ALA A 104 -8.68 -9.86 -3.04
N GLY A 105 -8.50 -10.25 -4.30
CA GLY A 105 -9.17 -11.38 -4.92
C GLY A 105 -8.18 -12.43 -5.39
N LEU A 106 -8.64 -13.68 -5.53
CA LEU A 106 -7.87 -14.71 -6.22
C LEU A 106 -7.88 -14.41 -7.73
N HIS A 107 -6.70 -14.15 -8.29
CA HIS A 107 -6.54 -13.94 -9.72
C HIS A 107 -5.91 -15.20 -10.34
N LEU A 108 -6.68 -15.88 -11.19
CA LEU A 108 -6.27 -17.09 -11.88
C LEU A 108 -5.46 -16.72 -13.13
N ASN A 109 -4.16 -16.50 -12.99
CA ASN A 109 -3.26 -16.32 -14.12
C ASN A 109 -2.42 -17.58 -14.30
N PHE A 110 -2.62 -18.37 -15.36
CA PHE A 110 -1.79 -19.56 -15.61
C PHE A 110 -0.32 -19.12 -15.86
N PRO A 111 0.70 -19.79 -15.30
CA PRO A 111 0.65 -20.97 -14.42
C PRO A 111 0.61 -20.67 -12.91
N TYR A 112 0.49 -19.40 -12.49
CA TYR A 112 0.52 -18.97 -11.09
C TYR A 112 -0.78 -18.27 -10.66
N SER A 113 -1.65 -19.00 -9.97
CA SER A 113 -2.76 -18.39 -9.24
C SER A 113 -2.26 -17.76 -7.95
N GLY A 114 -2.77 -16.57 -7.63
CA GLY A 114 -2.39 -15.86 -6.41
C GLY A 114 -3.38 -14.77 -6.08
N TYR A 115 -3.40 -14.37 -4.81
CA TYR A 115 -4.20 -13.23 -4.41
C TYR A 115 -3.54 -11.95 -4.88
N LYS A 116 -4.34 -11.03 -5.43
CA LYS A 116 -3.90 -9.69 -5.82
C LYS A 116 -4.78 -8.68 -5.13
N LEU A 117 -4.17 -7.58 -4.68
CA LEU A 117 -4.92 -6.43 -4.16
C LEU A 117 -5.88 -5.94 -5.24
N GLU A 118 -7.12 -5.66 -4.87
CA GLU A 118 -8.13 -5.07 -5.76
C GLU A 118 -7.82 -3.57 -6.00
N PRO A 119 -8.38 -2.95 -7.06
CA PRO A 119 -8.18 -1.52 -7.34
C PRO A 119 -8.56 -0.58 -6.19
N ASN A 120 -9.36 -1.07 -5.25
CA ASN A 120 -9.86 -0.38 -4.08
C ASN A 120 -8.85 -0.36 -2.92
N ALA A 121 -7.78 -1.13 -3.00
CA ALA A 121 -6.87 -1.36 -1.89
C ALA A 121 -5.41 -1.07 -2.24
N LYS A 122 -4.67 -0.64 -1.23
CA LYS A 122 -3.23 -0.36 -1.32
C LYS A 122 -2.56 -0.72 0.00
N ILE A 123 -1.40 -1.37 -0.07
CA ILE A 123 -0.53 -1.60 1.08
C ILE A 123 0.63 -0.60 1.03
N LEU A 124 0.84 0.09 2.15
CA LEU A 124 1.97 0.95 2.41
C LEU A 124 2.95 0.22 3.31
N LEU A 125 4.20 0.11 2.91
CA LEU A 125 5.29 -0.37 3.75
C LEU A 125 6.03 0.84 4.30
N VAL A 126 5.71 1.20 5.54
CA VAL A 126 6.31 2.36 6.21
C VAL A 126 7.57 1.90 6.92
N LYS A 127 8.72 2.37 6.44
CA LYS A 127 10.03 2.01 6.97
C LYS A 127 10.67 3.18 7.70
N ARG A 128 11.09 2.92 8.95
CA ARG A 128 11.72 3.88 9.87
C ARG A 128 12.85 3.21 10.63
N SER A 129 14.08 3.62 10.33
CA SER A 129 15.32 3.11 10.94
C SER A 129 15.41 1.58 10.96
N GLY A 130 15.03 0.93 9.86
CA GLY A 130 15.01 -0.54 9.73
C GLY A 130 13.75 -1.20 10.29
N HIS A 131 12.90 -0.50 11.03
CA HIS A 131 11.59 -1.02 11.42
C HIS A 131 10.57 -0.82 10.30
N VAL A 132 9.81 -1.85 10.00
CA VAL A 132 8.78 -1.84 8.95
C VAL A 132 7.42 -2.10 9.57
N THR A 133 6.47 -1.23 9.22
CA THR A 133 5.04 -1.41 9.49
C THR A 133 4.29 -1.47 8.17
N ALA A 134 3.43 -2.48 8.00
CA ALA A 134 2.52 -2.53 6.86
C ALA A 134 1.18 -1.88 7.22
N VAL A 135 0.69 -0.99 6.36
CA VAL A 135 -0.59 -0.30 6.50
C VAL A 135 -1.44 -0.58 5.28
N LEU A 136 -2.58 -1.24 5.47
CA LEU A 136 -3.57 -1.48 4.42
C LEU A 136 -4.57 -0.34 4.40
N ASN A 137 -4.71 0.29 3.24
CA ASN A 137 -5.73 1.28 2.95
C ASN A 137 -6.75 0.71 1.97
N GLY A 138 -8.03 0.84 2.30
CA GLY A 138 -9.14 0.45 1.43
C GLY A 138 -10.11 1.60 1.19
N THR A 139 -10.67 1.72 -0.02
CA THR A 139 -11.74 2.68 -0.34
C THR A 139 -12.88 2.06 -1.11
N THR A 140 -14.07 2.63 -0.96
CA THR A 140 -15.25 2.24 -1.77
C THR A 140 -15.10 2.56 -3.26
N GLN A 141 -14.23 3.50 -3.63
CA GLN A 141 -13.93 3.84 -5.02
C GLN A 141 -12.54 3.30 -5.42
N PRO A 142 -12.39 2.77 -6.65
CA PRO A 142 -11.09 2.39 -7.19
C PRO A 142 -10.09 3.55 -7.16
N ARG A 143 -8.83 3.26 -6.84
CA ARG A 143 -7.73 4.20 -6.89
C ARG A 143 -6.78 3.83 -8.02
N GLY A 144 -6.26 4.85 -8.72
CA GLY A 144 -5.13 4.69 -9.63
C GLY A 144 -3.79 4.60 -8.89
N GLY A 145 -2.76 4.13 -9.59
CA GLY A 145 -1.39 4.07 -9.09
C GLY A 145 -0.98 2.70 -8.52
N GLY A 146 0.22 2.65 -7.94
CA GLY A 146 0.79 1.42 -7.36
C GLY A 146 -0.02 0.94 -6.15
N ARG A 147 -0.34 -0.37 -6.12
CA ARG A 147 -1.04 -1.02 -4.99
C ARG A 147 -0.11 -1.42 -3.85
N TRP A 148 1.19 -1.48 -4.12
CA TRP A 148 2.26 -1.63 -3.15
C TRP A 148 3.13 -0.39 -3.21
N VAL A 149 3.31 0.30 -2.09
CA VAL A 149 4.18 1.47 -2.03
C VAL A 149 5.01 1.41 -0.77
N GLN A 150 6.32 1.48 -0.93
CA GLN A 150 7.25 1.68 0.17
C GLN A 150 7.38 3.17 0.45
N ILE A 151 7.34 3.53 1.74
CA ILE A 151 7.57 4.90 2.22
C ILE A 151 8.73 4.81 3.20
N ASP A 152 9.88 5.35 2.79
CA ASP A 152 11.04 5.47 3.65
C ASP A 152 11.04 6.85 4.32
N ASP A 153 10.73 6.87 5.61
CA ASP A 153 10.91 8.05 6.48
C ASP A 153 12.33 8.12 7.05
N ASN A 154 13.24 7.32 6.50
CA ASN A 154 14.66 7.46 6.75
C ASN A 154 15.09 8.78 6.11
N TRP A 155 15.40 9.76 6.94
CA TRP A 155 16.06 11.01 6.57
C TRP A 155 17.47 10.69 6.01
N SER A 156 17.53 9.98 4.90
CA SER A 156 18.75 9.41 4.36
C SER A 156 19.39 10.41 3.42
N LEU A 157 20.73 10.37 3.38
CA LEU A 157 21.57 11.21 2.53
C LEU A 157 21.15 11.22 1.05
N GLN A 158 20.37 10.24 0.56
CA GLN A 158 19.83 10.26 -0.79
C GLN A 158 18.81 11.38 -1.04
N ASN A 159 17.97 11.73 -0.06
CA ASN A 159 17.10 12.91 -0.16
C ASN A 159 17.90 14.21 -0.06
N LEU A 160 19.00 14.23 0.72
CA LEU A 160 19.93 15.37 0.77
C LEU A 160 20.73 15.55 -0.53
N LEU A 161 21.12 14.45 -1.18
CA LEU A 161 21.78 14.47 -2.48
C LEU A 161 20.80 14.89 -3.58
N ALA A 162 19.57 14.36 -3.59
CA ALA A 162 18.53 14.79 -4.53
C ALA A 162 18.19 16.29 -4.37
N LEU A 163 18.04 16.78 -3.13
CA LEU A 163 17.88 18.21 -2.82
C LEU A 163 19.13 19.04 -3.17
N GLY A 164 20.33 18.45 -3.08
CA GLY A 164 21.58 19.08 -3.46
C GLY A 164 21.75 19.24 -4.97
N PHE A 165 21.34 18.25 -5.75
CA PHE A 165 21.40 18.28 -7.22
C PHE A 165 20.36 19.22 -7.85
N GLU A 166 19.15 19.33 -7.30
CA GLU A 166 18.15 20.32 -7.75
C GLU A 166 18.61 21.77 -7.49
N LYS A 167 19.42 22.02 -6.46
CA LYS A 167 19.89 23.36 -6.11
C LYS A 167 21.11 23.82 -6.93
N LEU A 168 21.80 22.91 -7.61
CA LEU A 168 22.98 23.20 -8.45
C LEU A 168 22.65 23.34 -9.95
N THR A 169 21.41 23.05 -10.34
CA THR A 169 20.94 23.09 -11.74
C THR A 169 19.94 24.23 -12.00
N ARG A 170 19.82 25.19 -11.08
CA ARG A 170 19.03 26.43 -11.22
C ARG A 170 19.91 27.67 -11.17
#